data_AF-A0A2G6CAD4-F1
#
_entry.id   AF-A0A2G6CAD4-F1
#
_cell.length_a   1.000
_cell.length_b   1.000
_cell.length_c   1.000
_cell.angle_alpha   90.00
_cell.angle_beta   90.00
_cell.angle_gamma   90.00
#
_symmetry.space_group_name_H-M   'P 1'
#
loop_
_entity.id
_entity.type
_entity.pdbx_description
1 polymer ?
#
loop_
_entity_poly.entity_id
_entity_poly.type
_entity_poly.pdbx_seq_one_letter_code
_entity_poly.pdbx_strand_id
1 'polypeptide(L)'
;MHIRENILLLQGYYKQLQLGKFMEEIIKHNDLSFLVQDFQVKTGEHSHFTISSSAIKKTLQDIYNNKDKTNLFGYLTEINTFRGILGSMRELINQGGNFHDFLKTTLGKQYFAFEQVIFFTRNILSHNSTSGIKIDANAIKAQKQFLSKNKIKTIHFIFVYSKYIKQRKGSNNYGVEIKLHFPTIKAGKSLFEVVSVHQLYKLCELCYNLSEIFRSKYKIK
;
A
#
# COMPACT_ATOMS: atom_id res chain seq x y z
N MET A 1 2.58 16.54 -16.41
CA MET A 1 1.64 15.47 -16.81
C MET A 1 1.69 14.29 -15.84
N HIS A 2 2.87 13.73 -15.55
CA HIS A 2 3.04 12.53 -14.69
C HIS A 2 2.59 12.63 -13.22
N ILE A 3 2.68 13.79 -12.55
CA ILE A 3 2.25 13.91 -11.14
C ILE A 3 0.76 13.60 -10.99
N ARG A 4 -0.08 14.08 -11.91
CA ARG A 4 -1.53 13.85 -11.88
C ARG A 4 -1.85 12.37 -12.04
N GLU A 5 -1.24 11.72 -13.02
CA GLU A 5 -1.42 10.28 -13.30
C GLU A 5 -1.04 9.45 -12.07
N ASN A 6 0.11 9.72 -11.46
CA ASN A 6 0.55 9.00 -10.27
C ASN A 6 -0.34 9.23 -9.04
N ILE A 7 -0.90 10.44 -8.87
CA ILE A 7 -1.90 10.70 -7.83
C ILE A 7 -3.17 9.87 -8.07
N LEU A 8 -3.69 9.87 -9.30
CA LEU A 8 -4.90 9.12 -9.64
C LEU A 8 -4.70 7.61 -9.50
N LEU A 9 -3.54 7.09 -9.90
CA LEU A 9 -3.16 5.68 -9.70
C LEU A 9 -3.11 5.32 -8.22
N LEU A 10 -2.43 6.13 -7.40
CA LEU A 10 -2.36 5.93 -5.96
C LEU A 10 -3.77 5.89 -5.33
N GLN A 11 -4.63 6.84 -5.70
CA GLN A 11 -6.02 6.89 -5.24
C GLN A 11 -6.83 5.68 -5.72
N GLY A 12 -6.61 5.23 -6.96
CA GLY A 12 -7.21 4.03 -7.52
C GLY A 12 -6.85 2.77 -6.73
N TYR A 13 -5.57 2.57 -6.42
CA TYR A 13 -5.12 1.44 -5.60
C TYR A 13 -5.72 1.46 -4.19
N TYR A 14 -5.85 2.63 -3.58
CA TYR A 14 -6.50 2.71 -2.25
C TYR A 14 -7.98 2.36 -2.31
N LYS A 15 -8.71 2.80 -3.35
CA LYS A 15 -10.10 2.39 -3.58
C LYS A 15 -10.23 0.89 -3.84
N GLN A 16 -9.31 0.33 -4.63
CA GLN A 16 -9.23 -1.12 -4.86
C GLN A 16 -9.00 -1.88 -3.56
N LEU A 17 -8.12 -1.39 -2.66
CA LEU A 17 -7.90 -1.99 -1.36
C LEU A 17 -9.18 -2.01 -0.52
N GLN A 18 -9.87 -0.87 -0.42
CA GLN A 18 -11.13 -0.76 0.32
C GLN A 18 -12.19 -1.72 -0.23
N LEU A 19 -12.42 -1.68 -1.56
CA LEU A 19 -13.41 -2.54 -2.20
C LEU A 19 -13.05 -4.02 -2.08
N GLY A 20 -11.80 -4.39 -2.34
CA GLY A 20 -11.36 -5.79 -2.28
C GLY A 20 -11.46 -6.37 -0.88
N LYS A 21 -11.10 -5.61 0.16
CA LYS A 21 -11.26 -6.05 1.56
C LYS A 21 -12.72 -6.12 1.99
N PHE A 22 -13.54 -5.15 1.57
CA PHE A 22 -14.98 -5.24 1.78
C PHE A 22 -15.56 -6.51 1.12
N MET A 23 -15.23 -6.77 -0.14
CA MET A 23 -15.69 -7.95 -0.86
C MET A 23 -15.21 -9.24 -0.21
N GLU A 24 -13.96 -9.31 0.24
CA GLU A 24 -13.45 -10.47 0.99
C GLU A 24 -14.28 -10.75 2.23
N GLU A 25 -14.60 -9.72 3.03
CA GLU A 25 -15.42 -9.88 4.22
C GLU A 25 -16.85 -10.30 3.89
N ILE A 26 -17.44 -9.78 2.81
CA ILE A 26 -18.75 -10.25 2.34
C ILE A 26 -18.70 -11.74 1.97
N ILE A 27 -17.69 -12.17 1.20
CA ILE A 27 -17.54 -13.57 0.74
C ILE A 27 -17.32 -14.52 1.92
N LYS A 28 -16.54 -14.11 2.94
CA LYS A 28 -16.32 -14.92 4.15
C LYS A 28 -17.60 -15.21 4.93
N HIS A 29 -18.57 -14.30 4.88
CA HIS A 29 -19.80 -14.38 5.67
C HIS A 29 -21.02 -14.81 4.86
N ASN A 30 -20.92 -14.87 3.53
CA ASN A 30 -22.01 -15.22 2.63
C ASN A 30 -21.47 -16.10 1.51
N ASP A 31 -22.05 -17.29 1.31
CA ASP A 31 -21.70 -18.12 0.15
C ASP A 31 -22.25 -17.47 -1.12
N LEU A 32 -21.39 -16.77 -1.86
CA LEU A 32 -21.78 -16.11 -3.12
C LEU A 32 -21.65 -17.04 -4.34
N SER A 33 -21.26 -18.30 -4.18
CA SER A 33 -20.95 -19.20 -5.30
C SER A 33 -22.16 -19.47 -6.21
N PHE A 34 -23.38 -19.42 -5.66
CA PHE A 34 -24.61 -19.63 -6.42
C PHE A 34 -24.92 -18.49 -7.39
N LEU A 35 -24.38 -17.28 -7.16
CA LEU A 35 -24.59 -16.10 -8.03
C LEU A 35 -23.73 -16.12 -9.29
N VAL A 36 -22.70 -16.96 -9.33
CA VAL A 36 -21.71 -16.94 -10.40
C VAL A 36 -22.23 -17.63 -11.65
N GLN A 37 -22.22 -16.90 -12.75
CA GLN A 37 -22.48 -17.39 -14.09
C GLN A 37 -21.30 -17.05 -14.99
N ASP A 38 -21.15 -17.78 -16.09
CA ASP A 38 -20.17 -17.41 -17.11
C ASP A 38 -20.55 -16.04 -17.65
N PHE A 39 -19.57 -15.14 -17.74
CA PHE A 39 -19.81 -13.83 -18.31
C PHE A 39 -18.66 -13.40 -19.20
N GLN A 40 -18.99 -12.61 -20.21
CA GLN A 40 -18.05 -12.14 -21.21
C GLN A 40 -17.62 -10.71 -20.88
N VAL A 41 -16.30 -10.52 -20.79
CA VAL A 41 -15.70 -9.19 -20.73
C VAL A 41 -15.36 -8.79 -22.16
N LYS A 42 -16.01 -7.76 -22.69
CA LYS A 42 -15.66 -7.21 -24.00
C LYS A 42 -14.23 -6.67 -23.96
N THR A 43 -13.38 -7.13 -24.88
CA THR A 43 -11.98 -6.71 -25.01
C THR A 43 -11.75 -5.89 -26.29
N GLY A 44 -12.78 -5.72 -27.11
CA GLY A 44 -12.79 -4.94 -28.34
C GLY A 44 -14.17 -5.02 -29.01
N GLU A 45 -14.33 -4.42 -30.19
CA GLU A 45 -15.62 -4.40 -30.91
C GLU A 45 -16.11 -5.81 -31.26
N HIS A 46 -15.19 -6.74 -31.56
CA HIS A 46 -15.50 -8.12 -31.96
C HIS A 46 -14.78 -9.19 -31.14
N SER A 47 -14.24 -8.83 -29.95
CA SER A 47 -13.52 -9.76 -29.10
C SER A 47 -14.02 -9.73 -27.66
N HIS A 48 -13.99 -10.89 -27.01
CA HIS A 48 -14.32 -11.02 -25.60
C HIS A 48 -13.39 -12.02 -24.91
N PHE A 49 -13.19 -11.80 -23.62
CA PHE A 49 -12.60 -12.76 -22.69
C PHE A 49 -13.72 -13.38 -21.86
N THR A 50 -13.85 -14.70 -21.90
CA THR A 50 -14.85 -15.43 -21.11
C THR A 50 -14.30 -15.75 -19.73
N ILE A 51 -15.02 -15.30 -18.70
CA ILE A 51 -14.73 -15.65 -17.33
C ILE A 51 -15.51 -16.92 -16.98
N SER A 52 -14.78 -18.02 -16.73
CA SER A 52 -15.39 -19.29 -16.35
C SER A 52 -15.88 -19.24 -14.90
N SER A 53 -17.16 -19.53 -14.73
CA SER A 53 -17.84 -19.61 -13.44
C SER A 53 -17.26 -20.70 -12.53
N SER A 54 -16.75 -21.80 -13.09
CA SER A 54 -16.24 -22.93 -12.31
C SER A 54 -15.07 -22.54 -11.38
N ALA A 55 -14.10 -21.79 -11.90
CA ALA A 55 -12.93 -21.32 -11.14
C ALA A 55 -13.33 -20.32 -10.05
N ILE A 56 -14.27 -19.42 -10.34
CA ILE A 56 -14.77 -18.44 -9.38
C ILE A 56 -15.57 -19.14 -8.29
N LYS A 57 -16.49 -20.04 -8.64
CA LYS A 57 -17.30 -20.80 -7.68
C LYS A 57 -16.43 -21.50 -6.64
N LYS A 58 -15.43 -22.25 -7.11
CA LYS A 58 -14.48 -22.94 -6.24
C LYS A 58 -13.75 -21.97 -5.31
N THR A 59 -13.32 -20.83 -5.82
CA THR A 59 -12.60 -19.81 -5.03
C THR A 59 -13.51 -19.19 -3.96
N LEU A 60 -14.75 -18.84 -4.31
CA LEU A 60 -15.72 -18.29 -3.36
C LEU A 60 -16.07 -19.29 -2.25
N GLN A 61 -16.30 -20.55 -2.62
CA GLN A 61 -16.58 -21.63 -1.67
C GLN A 61 -15.40 -21.88 -0.73
N ASP A 62 -14.17 -21.88 -1.24
CA ASP A 62 -12.97 -22.05 -0.41
C ASP A 62 -12.83 -20.94 0.63
N ILE A 63 -13.06 -19.68 0.23
CA ILE A 63 -13.04 -18.53 1.14
C ILE A 63 -14.14 -18.63 2.19
N TYR A 64 -15.37 -18.93 1.79
CA TYR A 64 -16.53 -19.06 2.69
C TYR A 64 -16.33 -20.18 3.72
N ASN A 65 -15.88 -21.35 3.27
CA ASN A 65 -15.66 -22.52 4.13
C ASN A 65 -14.45 -22.37 5.06
N ASN A 66 -13.53 -21.43 4.78
CA ASN A 66 -12.31 -21.19 5.55
C ASN A 66 -12.21 -19.73 6.02
N LYS A 67 -13.30 -19.12 6.48
CA LYS A 67 -13.40 -17.70 6.84
C LYS A 67 -12.29 -17.16 7.77
N ASP A 68 -11.78 -18.00 8.68
CA ASP A 68 -10.76 -17.63 9.66
C ASP A 68 -9.32 -17.75 9.13
N LYS A 69 -9.14 -18.29 7.91
CA LYS A 69 -7.82 -18.43 7.28
C LYS A 69 -7.57 -17.30 6.30
N THR A 70 -6.29 -16.95 6.14
CA THR A 70 -5.84 -16.09 5.06
C THR A 70 -6.16 -16.76 3.72
N ASN A 71 -6.94 -16.08 2.89
CA ASN A 71 -7.25 -16.52 1.54
C ASN A 71 -6.42 -15.74 0.51
N LEU A 72 -6.22 -16.34 -0.66
CA LEU A 72 -5.37 -15.78 -1.70
C LEU A 72 -5.93 -14.47 -2.27
N PHE A 73 -7.25 -14.34 -2.39
CA PHE A 73 -7.89 -13.12 -2.91
C PHE A 73 -7.61 -11.90 -2.02
N GLY A 74 -7.83 -12.04 -0.71
CA GLY A 74 -7.54 -11.02 0.29
C GLY A 74 -6.05 -10.67 0.32
N TYR A 75 -5.19 -11.69 0.38
CA TYR A 75 -3.74 -11.50 0.36
C TYR A 75 -3.26 -10.76 -0.89
N LEU A 76 -3.68 -11.19 -2.09
CA LEU A 76 -3.28 -10.53 -3.35
C LEU A 76 -3.83 -9.11 -3.44
N THR A 77 -5.04 -8.86 -2.95
CA THR A 77 -5.62 -7.52 -2.85
C THR A 77 -4.71 -6.61 -2.03
N GLU A 78 -4.31 -7.05 -0.84
CA GLU A 78 -3.41 -6.29 0.03
C GLU A 78 -2.06 -6.03 -0.63
N ILE A 79 -1.38 -7.07 -1.08
CA ILE A 79 0.00 -6.94 -1.55
C ILE A 79 0.08 -6.13 -2.84
N ASN A 80 -0.84 -6.35 -3.78
CA ASN A 80 -0.84 -5.61 -5.04
C ASN A 80 -1.15 -4.13 -4.82
N THR A 81 -2.09 -3.81 -3.92
CA THR A 81 -2.42 -2.41 -3.63
C THR A 81 -1.34 -1.72 -2.80
N PHE A 82 -0.72 -2.39 -1.82
CA PHE A 82 0.44 -1.86 -1.10
C PHE A 82 1.59 -1.55 -2.06
N ARG A 83 1.90 -2.44 -3.00
CA ARG A 83 2.89 -2.21 -4.06
C ARG A 83 2.56 -0.99 -4.90
N GLY A 84 1.32 -0.89 -5.37
CA GLY A 84 0.84 0.21 -6.20
C GLY A 84 0.96 1.55 -5.48
N ILE A 85 0.40 1.66 -4.27
CA ILE A 85 0.39 2.91 -3.48
C ILE A 85 1.82 3.36 -3.13
N LEU A 86 2.64 2.46 -2.61
CA LEU A 86 4.01 2.78 -2.20
C LEU A 86 4.92 3.02 -3.40
N GLY A 87 4.67 2.35 -4.53
CA GLY A 87 5.29 2.60 -5.83
C GLY A 87 5.01 4.02 -6.33
N SER A 88 3.74 4.38 -6.47
CA SER A 88 3.32 5.71 -6.91
C SER A 88 3.80 6.81 -5.95
N MET A 89 3.74 6.59 -4.64
CA MET A 89 4.26 7.56 -3.66
C MET A 89 5.76 7.78 -3.82
N ARG A 90 6.54 6.70 -4.01
CA ARG A 90 7.98 6.83 -4.26
C ARG A 90 8.27 7.60 -5.54
N GLU A 91 7.54 7.34 -6.61
CA GLU A 91 7.71 8.08 -7.86
C GLU A 91 7.39 9.56 -7.70
N LEU A 92 6.31 9.89 -6.99
CA LEU A 92 5.96 11.27 -6.68
C LEU A 92 7.03 12.00 -5.87
N ILE A 93 7.66 11.31 -4.91
CA ILE A 93 8.80 11.85 -4.14
C ILE A 93 10.02 12.07 -5.07
N ASN A 94 10.37 11.06 -5.87
CA ASN A 94 11.55 11.11 -6.75
C ASN A 94 11.43 12.13 -7.88
N GLN A 95 10.22 12.38 -8.38
CA GLN A 95 9.96 13.40 -9.40
C GLN A 95 10.21 14.83 -8.88
N GLY A 96 10.21 15.03 -7.56
CA GLY A 96 10.44 16.33 -6.96
C GLY A 96 9.31 17.33 -7.19
N GLY A 97 9.66 18.62 -7.18
CA GLY A 97 8.74 19.73 -7.45
C GLY A 97 7.62 19.88 -6.41
N ASN A 98 6.46 20.38 -6.86
CA ASN A 98 5.38 20.84 -5.97
C ASN A 98 4.90 19.76 -4.98
N PHE A 99 4.82 18.49 -5.39
CA PHE A 99 4.35 17.42 -4.50
C PHE A 99 5.38 17.13 -3.41
N HIS A 100 6.66 17.08 -3.76
CA HIS A 100 7.76 16.91 -2.82
C HIS A 100 7.84 18.05 -1.81
N ASP A 101 7.73 19.30 -2.27
CA ASP A 101 7.75 20.47 -1.41
C ASP A 101 6.52 20.53 -0.50
N PHE A 102 5.37 20.11 -1.01
CA PHE A 102 4.17 19.91 -0.20
C PHE A 102 4.39 18.89 0.91
N LEU A 103 5.00 17.73 0.62
CA LEU A 103 5.28 16.71 1.63
C LEU A 103 6.25 17.21 2.69
N LYS A 104 7.34 17.88 2.28
CA LYS A 104 8.31 18.50 3.20
C LYS A 104 7.65 19.50 4.14
N THR A 105 6.80 20.36 3.58
CA THR A 105 6.07 21.36 4.36
C THR A 105 5.07 20.70 5.32
N THR A 106 4.33 19.71 4.84
CA THR A 106 3.24 19.08 5.61
C THR A 106 3.76 18.18 6.72
N LEU A 107 4.82 17.41 6.45
CA LEU A 107 5.40 16.46 7.42
C LEU A 107 6.48 17.09 8.30
N GLY A 108 7.07 18.22 7.88
CA GLY A 108 8.11 18.92 8.60
C GLY A 108 9.27 17.99 8.97
N LYS A 109 9.60 17.93 10.27
CA LYS A 109 10.68 17.06 10.80
C LYS A 109 10.46 15.57 10.52
N GLN A 110 9.23 15.13 10.28
CA GLN A 110 8.90 13.72 10.00
C GLN A 110 9.08 13.35 8.52
N TYR A 111 9.33 14.32 7.63
CA TYR A 111 9.48 14.08 6.19
C TYR A 111 10.56 13.03 5.88
N PHE A 112 11.76 13.20 6.47
CA PHE A 112 12.86 12.27 6.25
C PHE A 112 12.49 10.85 6.69
N ALA A 113 11.89 10.69 7.87
CA ALA A 113 11.49 9.38 8.36
C ALA A 113 10.41 8.73 7.46
N PHE A 114 9.42 9.51 7.02
CA PHE A 114 8.40 9.07 6.08
C PHE A 114 9.01 8.57 4.77
N GLU A 115 9.88 9.38 4.14
CA GLU A 115 10.56 9.02 2.90
C GLU A 115 11.35 7.71 3.04
N GLN A 116 12.12 7.56 4.12
CA GLN A 116 12.88 6.34 4.37
C GLN A 116 11.98 5.11 4.58
N VAL A 117 10.83 5.26 5.23
CA VAL A 117 9.84 4.17 5.38
C VAL A 117 9.21 3.81 4.03
N ILE A 118 8.84 4.78 3.20
CA ILE A 118 8.33 4.54 1.84
C ILE A 118 9.36 3.78 1.01
N PHE A 119 10.62 4.22 1.02
CA PHE A 119 11.67 3.60 0.22
C PHE A 119 11.97 2.18 0.69
N PHE A 120 12.04 1.96 2.00
CA PHE A 120 12.27 0.64 2.59
C PHE A 120 11.18 -0.36 2.18
N THR A 121 9.92 -0.01 2.46
CA THR A 121 8.77 -0.87 2.20
C THR A 121 8.57 -1.13 0.71
N ARG A 122 8.64 -0.08 -0.13
CA ARG A 122 8.53 -0.20 -1.59
C ARG A 122 9.60 -1.11 -2.15
N ASN A 123 10.87 -0.92 -1.79
CA ASN A 123 11.95 -1.75 -2.33
C ASN A 123 11.73 -3.23 -2.06
N ILE A 124 11.38 -3.60 -0.83
CA ILE A 124 11.14 -5.01 -0.48
C ILE A 124 9.92 -5.55 -1.22
N LEU A 125 8.84 -4.78 -1.31
CA LEU A 125 7.62 -5.19 -1.98
C LEU A 125 7.79 -5.37 -3.49
N SER A 126 8.67 -4.60 -4.15
CA SER A 126 8.95 -4.70 -5.59
C SER A 126 9.74 -5.94 -6.00
N HIS A 127 10.50 -6.56 -5.09
CA HIS A 127 11.43 -7.65 -5.42
C HIS A 127 10.92 -9.05 -5.03
N ASN A 128 9.68 -9.18 -4.57
CA ASN A 128 9.12 -10.47 -4.14
C ASN A 128 7.96 -10.91 -5.02
N SER A 129 8.03 -12.08 -5.65
CA SER A 129 6.88 -12.74 -6.28
C SER A 129 6.25 -13.83 -5.39
N THR A 130 6.84 -14.09 -4.22
CA THR A 130 6.44 -15.19 -3.32
C THR A 130 5.53 -14.73 -2.18
N SER A 131 4.74 -15.66 -1.64
CA SER A 131 3.71 -15.43 -0.60
C SER A 131 4.23 -14.95 0.76
N GLY A 132 5.53 -15.01 1.02
CA GLY A 132 6.11 -14.66 2.33
C GLY A 132 6.74 -13.27 2.43
N ILE A 133 6.81 -12.52 1.32
CA ILE A 133 7.52 -11.23 1.17
C ILE A 133 8.77 -11.15 2.04
N LYS A 134 9.84 -11.80 1.57
CA LYS A 134 11.10 -11.86 2.32
C LYS A 134 11.97 -10.66 1.98
N ILE A 135 12.70 -10.17 2.97
CA ILE A 135 13.64 -9.07 2.77
C ILE A 135 14.82 -9.58 1.93
N ASP A 136 14.98 -9.02 0.73
CA ASP A 136 16.17 -9.22 -0.09
C ASP A 136 17.29 -8.28 0.39
N ALA A 137 18.51 -8.81 0.52
CA ALA A 137 19.70 -8.02 0.85
C ALA A 137 19.92 -6.87 -0.13
N ASN A 138 19.70 -7.10 -1.42
CA ASN A 138 19.86 -6.12 -2.49
C ASN A 138 18.82 -4.99 -2.37
N ALA A 139 17.59 -5.32 -1.99
CA ALA A 139 16.50 -4.33 -1.84
C ALA A 139 16.80 -3.27 -0.77
N ILE A 140 17.60 -3.60 0.24
CA ILE A 140 17.91 -2.71 1.37
C ILE A 140 19.37 -2.20 1.37
N LYS A 141 20.23 -2.72 0.49
CA LYS A 141 21.67 -2.45 0.47
C LYS A 141 21.99 -0.96 0.36
N ALA A 142 21.44 -0.30 -0.66
CA ALA A 142 21.70 1.12 -0.91
C ALA A 142 21.23 2.00 0.25
N GLN A 143 20.05 1.72 0.79
CA GLN A 143 19.50 2.47 1.92
C GLN A 143 20.34 2.26 3.19
N LYS A 144 20.75 1.02 3.49
CA LYS A 144 21.65 0.72 4.62
C LYS A 144 22.98 1.46 4.51
N GLN A 145 23.59 1.49 3.33
CA GLN A 145 24.85 2.21 3.10
C GLN A 145 24.67 3.71 3.32
N PHE A 146 23.62 4.31 2.77
CA PHE A 146 23.30 5.72 2.96
C PHE A 146 23.11 6.06 4.45
N LEU A 147 22.30 5.29 5.18
CA LEU A 147 22.03 5.53 6.60
C LEU A 147 23.28 5.35 7.46
N SER A 148 24.10 4.32 7.17
CA SER A 148 25.36 4.09 7.87
C SER A 148 26.35 5.23 7.68
N LYS A 149 26.49 5.77 6.46
CA LYS A 149 27.35 6.94 6.19
C LYS A 149 26.93 8.18 6.99
N ASN A 150 25.63 8.34 7.19
CA ASN A 150 25.06 9.43 7.98
C ASN A 150 24.97 9.12 9.49
N LYS A 151 25.52 7.99 9.96
CA LYS A 151 25.45 7.52 11.36
C LYS A 151 24.02 7.35 11.89
N ILE A 152 23.05 7.10 11.00
CA ILE A 152 21.65 6.87 11.35
C ILE A 152 21.40 5.36 11.50
N LYS A 153 21.07 4.92 12.71
CA LYS A 153 20.79 3.49 13.00
C LYS A 153 19.29 3.17 13.03
N THR A 154 18.48 4.16 13.39
CA THR A 154 17.04 3.98 13.59
C THR A 154 16.29 5.06 12.84
N ILE A 155 15.27 4.67 12.09
CA ILE A 155 14.25 5.57 11.56
C ILE A 155 13.01 5.40 12.42
N HIS A 156 12.51 6.49 13.00
CA HIS A 156 11.27 6.50 13.77
C HIS A 156 10.33 7.49 13.13
N PHE A 157 9.36 6.97 12.39
CA PHE A 157 8.31 7.75 11.77
C PHE A 157 7.10 7.75 12.69
N ILE A 158 6.66 8.94 13.10
CA ILE A 158 5.44 9.15 13.89
C ILE A 158 4.61 10.23 13.21
N PHE A 159 3.39 9.89 12.83
CA PHE A 159 2.42 10.80 12.26
C PHE A 159 1.10 10.66 12.97
N VAL A 160 0.52 11.77 13.42
CA VAL A 160 -0.80 11.80 14.06
C VAL A 160 -1.71 12.74 13.29
N TYR A 161 -2.84 12.24 12.77
CA TYR A 161 -3.69 13.01 11.87
C TYR A 161 -4.12 14.36 12.45
N SER A 162 -4.56 14.39 13.72
CA SER A 162 -5.01 15.63 14.35
C SER A 162 -3.91 16.69 14.49
N LYS A 163 -2.64 16.29 14.53
CA LYS A 163 -1.50 17.20 14.65
C LYS A 163 -1.09 17.80 13.30
N TYR A 164 -1.21 17.02 12.22
CA TYR A 164 -0.65 17.37 10.92
C TYR A 164 -1.70 17.75 9.85
N ILE A 165 -2.94 17.31 10.00
CA ILE A 165 -4.04 17.59 9.05
C ILE A 165 -5.18 18.25 9.82
N LYS A 166 -5.17 19.59 9.86
CA LYS A 166 -6.18 20.40 10.58
C LYS A 166 -7.62 20.11 10.14
N GLN A 167 -7.81 19.69 8.89
CA GLN A 167 -9.13 19.42 8.30
C GLN A 167 -9.73 18.08 8.75
N ARG A 168 -8.94 17.14 9.29
CA ARG A 168 -9.46 15.89 9.86
C ARG A 168 -9.49 16.03 11.38
N LYS A 169 -10.68 16.31 11.93
CA LYS A 169 -11.00 16.18 13.35
C LYS A 169 -10.99 14.69 13.75
N GLY A 170 -9.81 14.07 13.75
CA GLY A 170 -9.61 12.69 14.17
C GLY A 170 -9.21 12.60 15.64
N SER A 171 -9.26 11.38 16.20
CA SER A 171 -8.70 11.10 17.51
C SER A 171 -7.23 11.51 17.59
N ASN A 172 -6.81 12.07 18.73
CA ASN A 172 -5.42 12.45 19.00
C ASN A 172 -4.44 11.26 19.00
N ASN A 173 -4.96 10.04 18.95
CA ASN A 173 -4.18 8.81 18.98
C ASN A 173 -4.26 8.04 17.65
N TYR A 174 -4.89 8.60 16.62
CA TYR A 174 -5.01 7.97 15.31
C TYR A 174 -3.92 8.44 14.36
N GLY A 175 -3.09 7.52 13.90
CA GLY A 175 -1.88 7.86 13.16
C GLY A 175 -1.13 6.67 12.60
N VAL A 176 0.09 6.94 12.15
CA VAL A 176 1.06 5.95 11.68
C VAL A 176 2.28 6.04 12.58
N GLU A 177 2.69 4.92 13.15
CA GLU A 177 3.97 4.80 13.84
C GLU A 177 4.73 3.60 13.30
N ILE A 178 5.92 3.84 12.75
CA ILE A 178 6.80 2.80 12.20
C ILE A 178 8.22 3.08 12.69
N LYS A 179 8.83 2.08 13.33
CA LYS A 179 10.22 2.15 13.82
C LYS A 179 11.07 1.09 13.13
N LEU A 180 12.01 1.53 12.32
CA LEU A 180 12.95 0.68 11.60
C LEU A 180 14.32 0.76 12.27
N HIS A 181 14.75 -0.33 12.90
CA HIS A 181 16.09 -0.46 13.44
C HIS A 181 16.99 -1.23 12.46
N PHE A 182 17.71 -0.51 11.60
CA PHE A 182 18.45 -1.11 10.48
C PHE A 182 19.51 -2.15 10.85
N PRO A 183 20.20 -2.07 12.02
CA PRO A 183 21.12 -3.12 12.46
C PRO A 183 20.47 -4.49 12.67
N THR A 184 19.18 -4.56 13.06
CA THR A 184 18.49 -5.83 13.31
C THR A 184 17.76 -6.38 12.08
N ILE A 185 17.56 -5.57 11.05
CA ILE A 185 16.92 -5.99 9.79
C ILE A 185 17.89 -6.88 9.00
N LYS A 186 17.52 -8.14 8.77
CA LYS A 186 18.35 -9.13 8.05
C LYS A 186 17.60 -9.66 6.83
N ALA A 187 18.35 -10.05 5.81
CA ALA A 187 17.77 -10.70 4.64
C ALA A 187 17.13 -12.05 5.03
N GLY A 188 16.13 -12.49 4.26
CA GLY A 188 15.41 -13.74 4.49
C GLY A 188 14.28 -13.67 5.52
N LYS A 189 14.27 -12.66 6.40
CA LYS A 189 13.14 -12.39 7.31
C LYS A 189 11.91 -11.91 6.55
N SER A 190 10.71 -12.14 7.08
CA SER A 190 9.50 -11.55 6.51
C SER A 190 9.50 -10.03 6.71
N LEU A 191 9.00 -9.29 5.72
CA LEU A 191 8.69 -7.86 5.88
C LEU A 191 7.77 -7.62 7.08
N PHE A 192 6.80 -8.52 7.29
CA PHE A 192 5.76 -8.34 8.30
C PHE A 192 6.25 -8.46 9.75
N GLU A 193 7.45 -9.03 9.95
CA GLU A 193 8.15 -9.00 11.24
C GLU A 193 8.76 -7.62 11.56
N VAL A 194 8.97 -6.79 10.54
CA VAL A 194 9.60 -5.46 10.66
C VAL A 194 8.56 -4.35 10.56
N VAL A 195 7.60 -4.51 9.64
CA VAL A 195 6.48 -3.60 9.43
C VAL A 195 5.22 -4.44 9.33
N SER A 196 4.40 -4.42 10.37
CA SER A 196 3.16 -5.20 10.43
C SER A 196 2.21 -4.82 9.29
N VAL A 197 1.32 -5.76 8.94
CA VAL A 197 0.25 -5.50 7.96
C VAL A 197 -0.61 -4.30 8.37
N HIS A 198 -0.92 -4.16 9.67
CA HIS A 198 -1.63 -3.00 10.21
C HIS A 198 -0.91 -1.68 9.91
N GLN A 199 0.41 -1.62 10.11
CA GLN A 199 1.20 -0.45 9.79
C GLN A 199 1.20 -0.14 8.29
N LEU A 200 1.21 -1.16 7.42
CA LEU A 200 1.11 -0.97 5.97
C LEU A 200 -0.24 -0.39 5.56
N TYR A 201 -1.35 -0.85 6.16
CA TYR A 201 -2.67 -0.24 5.96
C TYR A 201 -2.68 1.24 6.35
N LYS A 202 -2.16 1.57 7.53
CA LYS A 202 -2.08 2.95 8.03
C LYS A 202 -1.19 3.83 7.15
N LEU A 203 -0.06 3.30 6.70
CA LEU A 203 0.85 4.00 5.78
C LEU A 203 0.17 4.26 4.43
N CYS A 204 -0.54 3.27 3.87
CA CYS A 204 -1.27 3.43 2.62
C CYS A 204 -2.41 4.45 2.73
N GLU A 205 -3.15 4.43 3.84
CA GLU A 205 -4.16 5.45 4.15
C GLU A 205 -3.54 6.85 4.23
N LEU A 206 -2.38 6.99 4.89
CA LEU A 206 -1.67 8.26 4.95
C LEU A 206 -1.27 8.74 3.55
N CYS A 207 -0.70 7.86 2.72
CA CYS A 207 -0.34 8.18 1.35
C CYS A 207 -1.55 8.67 0.54
N TYR A 208 -2.68 7.97 0.66
CA TYR A 208 -3.94 8.36 0.04
C TYR A 208 -4.38 9.76 0.49
N ASN A 209 -4.41 10.01 1.80
CA ASN A 209 -4.85 11.29 2.34
C ASN A 209 -3.95 12.46 1.95
N LEU A 210 -2.63 12.26 1.94
CA LEU A 210 -1.68 13.27 1.47
C LEU A 210 -1.94 13.60 -0.02
N SER A 211 -2.22 12.58 -0.84
CA SER A 211 -2.57 12.78 -2.25
C SER A 211 -3.87 13.57 -2.44
N GLU A 212 -4.90 13.31 -1.63
CA GLU A 212 -6.18 14.03 -1.70
C GLU A 212 -6.03 15.49 -1.27
N ILE A 213 -5.28 15.75 -0.19
CA ILE A 213 -5.00 17.10 0.29
C ILE A 213 -4.23 17.87 -0.77
N PHE A 214 -3.20 17.27 -1.37
CA PHE A 214 -2.46 17.91 -2.45
C PHE A 214 -3.36 18.20 -3.64
N ARG A 215 -4.13 17.21 -4.11
CA ARG A 215 -5.05 17.37 -5.24
C ARG A 215 -6.04 18.51 -5.02
N SER A 216 -6.64 18.58 -3.82
CA SER A 216 -7.56 19.63 -3.41
C SER A 216 -6.88 21.00 -3.36
N LYS A 217 -5.72 21.12 -2.70
CA LYS A 217 -4.97 22.37 -2.54
C LYS A 217 -4.54 22.97 -3.88
N TYR A 218 -4.11 22.13 -4.82
CA TYR A 218 -3.60 22.56 -6.12
C TYR A 218 -4.65 22.45 -7.25
N LYS A 219 -5.93 22.18 -6.92
CA LYS A 219 -7.05 22.09 -7.86
C LYS A 219 -6.78 21.18 -9.07
N ILE A 220 -6.08 20.07 -8.83
CA ILE A 220 -5.79 19.08 -9.87
C ILE A 220 -7.09 18.28 -10.10
N LYS A 221 -7.69 18.42 -11.29
CA LYS A 221 -8.92 17.73 -11.68
C LYS A 221 -8.68 16.23 -11.89
#